data_AF-A0A350V681-F1
#
_entry.id   AF-A0A350V681-F1
#
_cell.length_a   1.000
_cell.length_b   1.000
_cell.length_c   1.000
_cell.angle_alpha   90.00
_cell.angle_beta   90.00
_cell.angle_gamma   90.00
#
_symmetry.space_group_name_H-M   'P 1'
#
loop_
_entity.id
_entity.type
_entity.pdbx_description
1 polymer ?
#
loop_
_entity_poly.entity_id
_entity_poly.type
_entity_poly.pdbx_seq_one_letter_code
_entity_poly.pdbx_strand_id
1 'polypeptide(L)'
;MQALQLLEHNYPLYITIWLVITVFILWFFRFMTRKMRDTDDRQTKSSLFTITMFLGIPLLIAIVVGPVFFLIGDKNMDSEYRYLWLGLIFIFLLYFLFKQRKPNSGK
;
A
#
# COMPACT_ATOMS: atom_id res chain seq x y z
N MET A 1 22.51 21.77 -7.56
CA MET A 1 21.58 22.47 -6.64
C MET A 1 20.13 22.54 -7.14
N GLN A 2 19.86 22.51 -8.46
CA GLN A 2 18.47 22.53 -8.98
C GLN A 2 17.66 21.24 -8.73
N ALA A 3 18.30 20.07 -8.66
CA ALA A 3 17.60 18.79 -8.38
C ALA A 3 16.99 18.72 -6.97
N LEU A 4 17.53 19.48 -6.01
CA LEU A 4 16.98 19.53 -4.65
C LEU A 4 15.72 20.42 -4.58
N GLN A 5 15.71 21.54 -5.31
CA GLN A 5 14.56 22.46 -5.35
C GLN A 5 13.33 21.86 -6.07
N LEU A 6 13.55 20.94 -7.02
CA LEU A 6 12.48 20.14 -7.62
C LEU A 6 11.88 19.12 -6.64
N LEU A 7 12.61 18.72 -5.61
CA LEU A 7 12.13 17.82 -4.55
C LEU A 7 11.25 18.56 -3.53
N GLU A 8 11.60 19.80 -3.21
CA GLU A 8 10.95 20.65 -2.19
C GLU A 8 9.51 21.08 -2.53
N HIS A 9 9.05 20.93 -3.78
CA HIS A 9 7.71 21.40 -4.21
C HIS A 9 6.79 20.32 -4.80
N ASN A 10 7.21 19.06 -4.82
CA ASN A 10 6.45 17.99 -5.45
C ASN A 10 5.79 17.02 -4.46
N TYR A 11 5.55 17.44 -3.22
CA TYR A 11 4.78 16.67 -2.23
C TYR A 11 3.40 16.18 -2.75
N PRO A 12 2.61 16.99 -3.48
CA PRO A 12 1.36 16.51 -4.08
C PRO A 12 1.57 15.35 -5.07
N LEU A 13 2.66 15.40 -5.85
CA LEU A 13 3.00 14.37 -6.81
C LEU A 13 3.42 13.08 -6.11
N TYR A 14 4.21 13.16 -5.03
CA TYR A 14 4.58 11.98 -4.23
C TYR A 14 3.35 11.32 -3.57
N ILE A 15 2.44 12.13 -3.03
CA ILE A 15 1.18 11.63 -2.45
C ILE A 15 0.34 10.94 -3.53
N THR A 16 0.26 11.53 -4.72
CA THR A 16 -0.50 10.96 -5.85
C THR A 16 0.10 9.63 -6.30
N ILE A 17 1.42 9.56 -6.49
CA ILE A 17 2.12 8.32 -6.85
C ILE A 17 1.88 7.25 -5.80
N TRP A 18 2.01 7.59 -4.51
CA TRP A 18 1.77 6.64 -3.43
C TRP A 18 0.34 6.12 -3.45
N LEU A 19 -0.67 7.00 -3.60
CA LEU A 19 -2.07 6.60 -3.69
C LEU A 19 -2.32 5.65 -4.88
N VAL A 20 -1.78 5.95 -6.05
CA VAL A 20 -1.90 5.09 -7.24
C VAL A 20 -1.30 3.71 -6.99
N ILE A 21 -0.10 3.66 -6.41
CA ILE A 21 0.58 2.40 -6.06
C ILE A 21 -0.25 1.62 -5.03
N THR A 22 -0.75 2.28 -3.99
CA THR A 22 -1.59 1.66 -2.95
C THR A 22 -2.86 1.07 -3.56
N VAL A 23 -3.58 1.80 -4.40
CA VAL A 23 -4.78 1.31 -5.08
C VAL A 23 -4.47 0.11 -5.96
N PHE A 24 -3.39 0.17 -6.75
CA PHE A 24 -2.96 -0.92 -7.61
C PHE A 24 -2.63 -2.19 -6.81
N ILE A 25 -1.90 -2.06 -5.70
CA ILE A 25 -1.55 -3.20 -4.84
C ILE A 25 -2.81 -3.79 -4.19
N LEU A 26 -3.69 -2.95 -3.65
CA LEU A 26 -4.95 -3.42 -3.07
C LEU A 26 -5.82 -4.15 -4.10
N TRP A 27 -5.85 -3.65 -5.34
CA TRP A 27 -6.53 -4.31 -6.46
C TRP A 27 -5.88 -5.64 -6.81
N PHE A 28 -4.55 -5.69 -6.93
CA PHE A 28 -3.79 -6.92 -7.18
C PHE A 28 -4.09 -7.99 -6.13
N PHE A 29 -4.04 -7.65 -4.84
CA PHE A 29 -4.38 -8.57 -3.77
C PHE A 29 -5.82 -9.08 -3.85
N ARG A 30 -6.78 -8.18 -4.10
CA ARG A 30 -8.19 -8.57 -4.29
C ARG A 30 -8.35 -9.53 -5.46
N PHE A 31 -7.66 -9.28 -6.57
CA PHE A 31 -7.68 -10.13 -7.75
C PHE A 31 -7.07 -11.50 -7.47
N MET A 32 -5.87 -11.55 -6.87
CA MET A 32 -5.18 -12.79 -6.53
C MET A 32 -6.00 -13.65 -5.57
N THR A 33 -6.56 -13.05 -4.51
CA THR A 33 -7.43 -13.77 -3.57
C THR A 33 -8.69 -14.33 -4.25
N ARG A 34 -9.31 -13.57 -5.15
CA ARG A 34 -10.47 -14.05 -5.92
C ARG A 34 -10.08 -15.22 -6.82
N LYS A 35 -8.99 -15.08 -7.58
CA LYS A 35 -8.50 -16.13 -8.48
C LYS A 35 -8.12 -17.41 -7.73
N MET A 36 -7.53 -17.31 -6.53
CA MET A 36 -7.27 -18.49 -5.68
C MET A 36 -8.52 -19.19 -5.18
N ARG A 37 -9.63 -18.44 -5.00
CA ARG A 37 -10.92 -19.02 -4.61
C ARG A 37 -11.60 -19.73 -5.77
N ASP A 38 -11.48 -19.17 -6.97
CA ASP A 38 -12.12 -19.67 -8.19
C ASP A 38 -11.31 -20.80 -8.89
N THR A 39 -10.13 -21.14 -8.38
CA THR A 39 -9.25 -22.18 -8.96
C THR A 39 -9.34 -23.49 -8.18
N ASP A 40 -9.83 -24.55 -8.81
CA ASP A 40 -9.92 -25.90 -8.23
C ASP A 40 -8.58 -26.67 -8.32
N ASP A 41 -7.76 -26.36 -9.32
CA ASP A 41 -6.45 -27.02 -9.48
C ASP A 41 -5.46 -26.63 -8.37
N ARG A 42 -4.96 -27.66 -7.69
CA ARG A 42 -4.09 -27.53 -6.52
C ARG A 42 -2.72 -26.96 -6.88
N GLN A 43 -2.20 -27.27 -8.07
CA GLN A 43 -0.91 -26.76 -8.54
C GLN A 43 -1.00 -25.26 -8.83
N THR A 44 -2.00 -24.84 -9.60
CA THR A 44 -2.23 -23.43 -9.92
C THR A 44 -2.49 -22.59 -8.67
N LYS A 45 -3.24 -23.13 -7.69
CA LYS A 45 -3.48 -22.47 -6.40
C LYS A 45 -2.19 -22.28 -5.59
N SER A 46 -1.31 -23.28 -5.57
CA SER A 46 0.01 -23.19 -4.93
C SER A 46 0.88 -22.12 -5.59
N SER A 47 0.92 -22.06 -6.93
CA SER A 47 1.66 -21.02 -7.66
C SER A 47 1.14 -19.62 -7.36
N LEU A 48 -0.18 -19.42 -7.35
CA LEU A 48 -0.78 -18.13 -7.00
C LEU A 48 -0.42 -17.71 -5.57
N PHE A 49 -0.42 -18.65 -4.62
CA PHE A 49 -0.03 -18.40 -3.24
C PHE A 49 1.42 -17.95 -3.14
N THR A 50 2.34 -18.67 -3.79
CA THR A 50 3.76 -18.32 -3.88
C THR A 50 3.95 -16.92 -4.46
N ILE A 51 3.30 -16.59 -5.58
CA ILE A 51 3.34 -15.24 -6.18
C ILE A 51 2.87 -14.19 -5.16
N THR A 52 1.78 -14.45 -4.46
CA THR A 52 1.24 -13.51 -3.47
C THR A 52 2.18 -13.34 -2.27
N MET A 53 2.85 -14.42 -1.84
CA MET A 53 3.79 -14.39 -0.73
C MET A 53 5.07 -13.63 -1.08
N PHE A 54 5.65 -13.88 -2.25
CA PHE A 54 6.95 -13.31 -2.64
C PHE A 54 6.87 -11.93 -3.30
N LEU A 55 5.77 -11.59 -3.97
CA LEU A 55 5.57 -10.27 -4.57
C LEU A 55 4.61 -9.43 -3.74
N GLY A 56 3.49 -10.01 -3.31
CA GLY A 56 2.47 -9.27 -2.59
C GLY A 56 2.96 -8.77 -1.22
N ILE A 57 3.52 -9.64 -0.37
CA ILE A 57 3.89 -9.25 1.00
C ILE A 57 4.95 -8.14 0.99
N PRO A 58 6.04 -8.22 0.20
CA PRO A 58 7.00 -7.11 0.12
C PRO A 58 6.37 -5.80 -0.37
N LEU A 59 5.44 -5.87 -1.33
CA LEU A 59 4.72 -4.69 -1.82
C LEU A 59 3.84 -4.06 -0.72
N LEU A 60 3.17 -4.86 0.12
CA LEU A 60 2.43 -4.36 1.28
C LEU A 60 3.34 -3.69 2.30
N ILE A 61 4.51 -4.27 2.57
CA ILE A 61 5.48 -3.67 3.48
C ILE A 61 5.96 -2.34 2.91
N ALA A 62 6.31 -2.29 1.62
CA ALA A 62 6.80 -1.09 0.96
C ALA A 62 5.82 0.09 1.06
N ILE A 63 4.50 -0.14 0.89
CA ILE A 63 3.52 0.95 1.00
C ILE A 63 3.30 1.45 2.42
N VAL A 64 3.53 0.63 3.44
CA VAL A 64 3.45 1.05 4.85
C VAL A 64 4.71 1.80 5.25
N VAL A 65 5.86 1.27 4.82
CA VAL A 65 7.18 1.75 5.21
C VAL A 65 7.54 3.04 4.46
N GLY A 66 7.19 3.16 3.17
CA GLY A 66 7.50 4.32 2.33
C GLY A 66 7.10 5.66 2.93
N PRO A 67 5.82 5.87 3.32
CA PRO A 67 5.36 7.08 3.98
C PRO A 67 6.11 7.42 5.27
N VAL A 68 6.43 6.40 6.08
CA VAL A 68 7.15 6.57 7.34
C VAL A 68 8.58 7.04 7.08
N PHE A 69 9.27 6.43 6.12
CA PHE A 69 10.61 6.86 5.72
C PHE A 69 10.60 8.28 5.16
N PHE A 70 9.57 8.65 4.40
CA PHE A 70 9.43 10.00 3.84
C PHE A 70 9.23 11.05 4.94
N LEU A 71 8.39 10.75 5.95
CA LEU A 71 8.13 11.62 7.11
C LEU A 71 9.36 11.83 8.01
N ILE A 72 10.21 10.81 8.14
CA ILE A 72 11.42 10.85 8.98
C ILE A 72 12.60 11.46 8.21
N GLY A 73 12.71 11.15 6.92
CA GLY A 73 13.83 11.55 6.07
C GLY A 73 13.81 13.03 5.71
N ASP A 74 12.63 13.63 5.54
CA ASP A 74 12.49 15.05 5.22
C ASP A 74 12.07 15.86 6.46
N LYS A 75 13.06 16.51 7.09
CA LYS A 75 12.83 17.39 8.25
C LYS A 75 12.28 18.77 7.87
N ASN A 76 12.33 19.15 6.60
CA ASN A 76 11.93 20.47 6.11
C ASN A 76 10.52 20.46 5.48
N MET A 77 9.86 19.29 5.45
CA MET A 77 8.50 19.17 4.95
C MET A 77 7.53 20.09 5.69
N ASP A 78 6.72 20.82 4.92
CA ASP A 78 5.66 21.65 5.49
C ASP A 78 4.72 20.81 6.37
N SER A 79 4.32 21.42 7.47
CA SER A 79 3.35 20.89 8.42
C SER A 79 2.08 20.37 7.75
N GLU A 80 1.56 21.08 6.74
CA GLU A 80 0.37 20.67 5.99
C GLU A 80 0.54 19.27 5.36
N TYR A 81 1.64 19.06 4.62
CA TYR A 81 1.93 17.78 3.99
C TYR A 81 2.25 16.69 5.02
N ARG A 82 2.86 17.07 6.14
CA ARG A 82 3.14 16.16 7.24
C ARG A 82 1.85 15.60 7.85
N TYR A 83 0.87 16.47 8.11
CA TYR A 83 -0.44 16.05 8.60
C TYR A 83 -1.21 15.24 7.57
N LEU A 84 -1.11 15.57 6.27
CA LEU A 84 -1.71 14.77 5.20
C LEU A 84 -1.15 13.35 5.18
N TRP A 85 0.18 13.18 5.26
CA TRP A 85 0.81 11.86 5.32
C TRP A 85 0.38 11.06 6.56
N LEU A 86 0.33 11.70 7.74
CA LEU A 86 -0.16 11.07 8.96
C LEU A 86 -1.63 10.65 8.84
N GLY A 87 -2.47 11.50 8.25
CA GLY A 87 -3.87 11.21 7.98
C GLY A 87 -4.05 10.03 7.02
N LEU A 88 -3.26 9.97 5.95
CA LEU A 88 -3.29 8.86 4.99
C LEU A 88 -2.85 7.54 5.64
N ILE A 89 -1.79 7.55 6.46
CA ILE A 89 -1.35 6.38 7.23
C ILE A 89 -2.47 5.93 8.17
N PHE A 90 -3.12 6.87 8.87
CA PHE A 90 -4.21 6.56 9.78
C PHE A 90 -5.41 5.94 9.05
N ILE A 91 -5.83 6.50 7.92
CA ILE A 91 -6.90 5.95 7.07
C ILE A 91 -6.54 4.54 6.57
N PHE A 92 -5.30 4.34 6.15
CA PHE A 92 -4.81 3.04 5.69
C PHE A 92 -4.86 1.98 6.80
N LEU A 93 -4.41 2.34 8.02
CA LEU A 93 -4.50 1.46 9.18
C LEU A 93 -5.96 1.14 9.55
N LEU A 94 -6.85 2.14 9.54
CA LEU A 94 -8.28 1.92 9.76
C LEU A 94 -8.86 0.95 8.74
N TYR A 95 -8.56 1.13 7.44
CA TYR A 95 -9.00 0.21 6.39
C TYR A 95 -8.57 -1.24 6.68
N PHE A 96 -7.32 -1.45 7.11
CA PHE A 96 -6.84 -2.79 7.46
C PHE A 96 -7.54 -3.35 8.70
N LEU A 97 -7.71 -2.56 9.77
CA LEU A 97 -8.41 -2.98 10.99
C LEU A 97 -9.88 -3.35 10.70
N PHE A 98 -10.59 -2.53 9.93
CA PHE A 98 -11.98 -2.82 9.57
C PHE A 98 -12.11 -4.00 8.61
N LYS A 99 -11.16 -4.17 7.68
CA LYS A 99 -11.14 -5.32 6.79
C LYS A 99 -10.88 -6.63 7.54
N GLN A 100 -10.02 -6.61 8.56
CA GLN A 100 -9.82 -7.78 9.44
C GLN A 100 -11.08 -8.12 10.26
N ARG A 101 -11.90 -7.12 10.62
CA ARG A 101 -13.19 -7.32 11.33
C ARG A 101 -14.32 -7.89 10.48
N LYS A 102 -14.10 -8.20 9.20
CA LYS A 102 -14.97 -9.13 8.47
C LYS A 102 -14.31 -10.51 8.49
N PRO A 103 -14.40 -11.28 9.60
CA PRO A 103 -14.17 -12.71 9.51
C PRO A 103 -15.18 -13.27 8.51
N ASN A 104 -14.81 -14.33 7.82
CA ASN A 104 -15.70 -15.17 7.03
C ASN A 104 -17.04 -15.34 7.78
N SER A 105 -18.05 -14.55 7.42
CA SER A 105 -19.43 -14.93 7.65
C SER A 105 -19.64 -16.09 6.70
N GLY A 106 -19.45 -17.29 7.23
CA GLY A 106 -19.70 -18.53 6.54
C GLY A 106 -21.09 -18.48 5.94
N LYS A 107 -21.13 -18.55 4.62
CA LYS A 107 -22.20 -19.14 3.84
C LYS A 107 -21.55 -19.94 2.74
#